data_AF-A0A6I5CQS3-F1
#
_entry.id   AF-A0A6I5CQS3-F1
#
_cell.length_a   1.000
_cell.length_b   1.000
_cell.length_c   1.000
_cell.angle_alpha   90.00
_cell.angle_beta   90.00
_cell.angle_gamma   90.00
#
_symmetry.space_group_name_H-M   'P 1'
#
loop_
_entity.id
_entity.type
_entity.pdbx_description
1 polymer ?
#
loop_
_entity_poly.entity_id
_entity_poly.type
_entity_poly.pdbx_seq_one_letter_code
_entity_poly.pdbx_strand_id
1 'polypeptide(L)'
;DPCGQIGETAAFDRAVKVARDYAERHPDTLVIATADHAQSSQIVPVDAEPMGLSATLVTDEGGRLKVSYATTTTPEDGQEHTGTQVRIAAQGPFSERVSGVTDQTQLFTTITDALGLG
;
A
#
# COMPACT_ATOMS: atom_id res chain seq x y z
N ASP A 1 3.27 15.67 2.83
CA ASP A 1 2.41 15.66 4.03
C ASP A 1 2.24 14.22 4.50
N PRO A 2 3.01 13.77 5.49
CA PRO A 2 2.91 12.40 6.00
C PRO A 2 1.64 12.15 6.82
N CYS A 3 1.05 13.18 7.46
CA CYS A 3 -0.19 13.01 8.22
C CYS A 3 -1.36 12.71 7.29
N GLY A 4 -1.48 13.46 6.19
CA GLY A 4 -2.46 13.18 5.13
C GLY A 4 -2.26 11.80 4.52
N GLN A 5 -1.03 11.45 4.11
CA GLN A 5 -0.71 10.14 3.52
C GLN A 5 -1.09 8.96 4.45
N ILE A 6 -0.72 9.04 5.73
CA ILE A 6 -1.03 7.99 6.71
C ILE A 6 -2.54 7.96 7.02
N GLY A 7 -3.18 9.13 7.12
CA GLY A 7 -4.63 9.25 7.33
C GLY A 7 -5.45 8.58 6.23
N GLU A 8 -5.08 8.78 4.96
CA GLU A 8 -5.72 8.11 3.82
C GLU A 8 -5.46 6.61 3.80
N THR A 9 -4.25 6.17 4.19
CA THR A 9 -3.95 4.74 4.34
C THR A 9 -4.83 4.09 5.42
N ALA A 10 -5.07 4.79 6.54
CA ALA A 10 -5.99 4.33 7.58
C ALA A 10 -7.46 4.35 7.11
N ALA A 11 -7.84 5.27 6.22
CA ALA A 11 -9.17 5.26 5.60
C ALA A 11 -9.35 4.07 4.65
N PHE A 12 -8.32 3.74 3.86
CA PHE A 12 -8.31 2.55 3.02
C PHE A 12 -8.39 1.26 3.85
N ASP A 13 -7.66 1.16 4.97
CA ASP A 13 -7.75 0.01 5.88
C ASP A 13 -9.17 -0.21 6.42
N ARG A 14 -9.89 0.87 6.80
CA ARG A 14 -11.30 0.78 7.20
C ARG A 14 -12.19 0.24 6.07
N ALA A 15 -11.95 0.62 4.82
CA ALA A 15 -12.68 0.08 3.67
C ALA A 15 -12.34 -1.39 3.41
N VAL A 16 -11.06 -1.78 3.52
CA VAL A 16 -10.63 -3.19 3.44
C VAL A 16 -11.33 -4.01 4.51
N LYS A 17 -11.43 -3.50 5.75
CA LYS A 17 -12.18 -4.18 6.81
C LYS A 17 -13.63 -4.45 6.42
N VAL A 18 -14.34 -3.47 5.83
CA VAL A 18 -15.71 -3.68 5.36
C VAL A 18 -15.79 -4.81 4.32
N ALA A 19 -14.87 -4.85 3.35
CA ALA A 19 -14.83 -5.93 2.36
C ALA A 19 -14.54 -7.30 3.01
N ARG A 20 -13.65 -7.34 4.00
CA ARG A 20 -13.32 -8.58 4.73
C ARG A 20 -14.49 -9.08 5.57
N ASP A 21 -15.16 -8.20 6.32
CA ASP A 21 -16.36 -8.51 7.12
C ASP A 21 -17.54 -8.98 6.24
N TYR A 22 -17.58 -8.57 4.97
CA TYR A 22 -18.51 -9.12 3.98
C TYR A 22 -18.12 -10.55 3.56
N ALA A 23 -16.86 -10.76 3.18
CA ALA A 23 -16.35 -12.06 2.73
C ALA A 23 -16.43 -13.15 3.82
N GLU A 24 -16.35 -12.80 5.11
CA GLU A 24 -16.57 -13.73 6.22
C GLU A 24 -17.99 -14.34 6.23
N ARG A 25 -18.98 -13.63 5.67
CA ARG A 25 -20.37 -14.08 5.58
C ARG A 25 -20.75 -14.59 4.18
N HIS A 26 -19.88 -14.38 3.19
CA HIS A 26 -20.07 -14.74 1.79
C HIS A 26 -18.79 -15.41 1.28
N PRO A 27 -18.59 -16.71 1.60
CA PRO A 27 -17.31 -17.40 1.41
C PRO A 27 -16.88 -17.56 -0.06
N ASP A 28 -17.78 -17.28 -1.00
CA ASP A 28 -17.55 -17.18 -2.45
C ASP A 28 -17.02 -15.80 -2.88
N THR A 29 -16.53 -14.98 -1.95
CA THR A 29 -15.95 -13.66 -2.22
C THR A 29 -14.42 -13.71 -2.22
N LEU A 30 -13.81 -13.28 -3.31
CA LEU A 30 -12.38 -12.96 -3.39
C LEU A 30 -12.15 -11.48 -3.06
N VAL A 31 -11.33 -11.20 -2.04
CA VAL A 31 -10.88 -9.85 -1.70
C VAL A 31 -9.39 -9.73 -1.98
N ILE A 32 -9.00 -8.71 -2.74
CA ILE A 32 -7.60 -8.43 -3.10
C ILE A 32 -7.27 -6.99 -2.71
N ALA A 33 -6.11 -6.79 -2.09
CA ALA A 33 -5.54 -5.47 -1.81
C ALA A 33 -4.11 -5.39 -2.36
N THR A 34 -3.82 -4.31 -3.09
CA THR A 34 -2.50 -4.03 -3.67
C THR A 34 -2.35 -2.52 -3.87
N ALA A 35 -1.16 -2.07 -4.25
CA ALA A 35 -0.93 -0.76 -4.86
C ALA A 35 -0.74 -0.91 -6.38
N ASP A 36 -0.87 0.19 -7.11
CA ASP A 36 -0.54 0.30 -8.53
C ASP A 36 0.97 0.48 -8.76
N HIS A 37 1.65 1.24 -7.90
CA HIS A 37 3.11 1.39 -7.88
C HIS A 37 3.63 1.82 -6.50
N ALA A 38 4.95 1.84 -6.33
CA ALA A 38 5.58 2.34 -5.12
C ALA A 38 5.78 3.87 -5.16
N GLN A 39 6.20 4.43 -4.03
CA GLN A 39 6.27 5.87 -3.81
C GLN A 39 7.53 6.29 -3.04
N SER A 40 7.70 7.60 -2.87
CA SER A 40 8.91 8.25 -2.34
C SER A 40 9.12 8.17 -0.82
N SER A 41 8.08 7.93 -0.01
CA SER A 41 8.19 8.02 1.45
C SER A 41 9.09 6.93 2.04
N GLN A 42 10.06 7.32 2.86
CA GLN A 42 10.97 6.42 3.56
C GLN A 42 10.95 6.65 5.07
N ILE A 43 10.90 5.59 5.87
CA ILE A 43 11.17 5.66 7.31
C ILE A 43 12.69 5.69 7.48
N VAL A 44 13.20 6.69 8.19
CA VAL A 44 14.64 6.91 8.42
C VAL A 44 14.92 7.03 9.93
N PRO A 45 16.19 6.85 10.38
CA PRO A 45 16.56 7.14 11.76
C PRO A 45 16.13 8.56 12.18
N VAL A 46 15.73 8.73 13.44
CA VAL A 46 15.20 10.00 13.94
C VAL A 46 16.23 11.13 13.90
N ASP A 47 17.51 10.78 14.03
CA ASP A 47 18.69 11.66 13.98
C ASP A 47 19.31 11.78 12.57
N ALA A 48 18.74 11.12 11.55
CA ALA A 48 19.22 11.27 10.18
C ALA A 48 18.94 12.69 9.66
N GLU A 49 19.85 13.24 8.85
CA GLU A 49 19.70 14.52 8.17
C GLU A 49 19.52 14.29 6.66
N PRO A 50 18.31 13.92 6.19
CA PRO A 50 18.06 13.66 4.77
C PRO A 50 18.16 14.95 3.96
N MET A 51 18.67 14.83 2.73
CA MET A 51 18.79 15.96 1.79
C MET A 51 17.44 16.51 1.29
N GLY A 52 16.38 15.70 1.38
CA GLY A 52 15.03 16.05 0.92
C GLY A 52 14.13 16.59 2.03
N LEU A 53 12.81 16.62 1.77
CA LEU A 53 11.82 16.96 2.78
C LEU A 53 11.78 15.87 3.86
N SER A 54 11.61 16.26 5.12
CA SER A 54 11.33 15.31 6.18
C SER A 54 10.41 15.89 7.24
N ALA A 55 9.73 15.01 7.97
CA ALA A 55 8.96 15.35 9.16
C ALA A 55 9.13 14.27 10.22
N THR A 56 9.08 14.65 11.49
CA THR A 56 9.02 13.70 12.61
C THR A 56 7.62 13.67 13.19
N LEU A 57 7.07 12.47 13.29
CA LEU A 57 5.77 12.17 13.85
C LEU A 57 5.93 11.58 15.25
N VAL A 58 4.89 11.73 16.07
CA VAL A 58 4.70 10.94 17.28
C VAL A 58 3.74 9.80 16.93
N THR A 59 4.16 8.57 17.18
CA THR A 59 3.36 7.37 16.92
C THR A 59 2.33 7.11 18.03
N ASP A 60 1.40 6.19 17.84
CA ASP A 60 0.35 5.91 18.84
C ASP A 60 0.92 5.24 20.10
N GLU A 61 2.09 4.58 20.01
CA GLU A 61 2.86 4.11 21.15
C GLU A 61 3.70 5.20 21.85
N GLY A 62 3.64 6.45 21.40
CA GLY A 62 4.39 7.58 21.95
C GLY A 62 5.86 7.64 21.48
N GLY A 63 6.24 6.79 20.53
CA GLY A 63 7.55 6.79 19.88
C GLY A 63 7.71 7.94 18.88
N ARG A 64 8.94 8.10 18.36
CA ARG A 64 9.25 9.07 17.30
C ARG A 64 9.55 8.33 16.00
N LEU A 65 8.92 8.76 14.92
CA LEU A 65 9.13 8.22 13.58
C LEU A 65 9.46 9.38 12.61
N LYS A 66 10.62 9.32 11.96
CA LYS A 66 11.01 10.31 10.94
C LYS A 66 10.72 9.74 9.56
N VAL A 67 9.97 10.50 8.76
CA VAL A 67 9.66 10.19 7.36
C VAL A 67 10.40 11.17 6.47
N SER A 68 11.04 10.65 5.42
CA SER A 68 11.79 11.41 4.42
C SER A 68 11.18 11.25 3.03
N TYR A 69 11.30 12.30 2.22
CA TYR A 69 10.89 12.37 0.82
C TYR A 69 11.99 13.08 0.02
N ALA A 70 12.67 12.35 -0.87
CA ALA A 70 13.89 12.84 -1.52
C ALA A 70 14.02 12.40 -2.98
N THR A 71 12.89 12.29 -3.69
CA THR A 71 12.88 11.86 -5.11
C THR A 71 12.87 13.03 -6.10
N THR A 72 12.67 14.27 -5.62
CA THR A 72 12.74 15.49 -6.43
C THR A 72 13.66 16.52 -5.76
N THR A 73 14.21 17.43 -6.57
CA THR A 73 14.94 18.62 -6.11
C THR A 73 14.07 19.88 -6.06
N THR A 74 12.84 19.83 -6.57
CA THR A 74 11.85 20.91 -6.57
C THR A 74 10.59 20.44 -5.83
N PRO A 75 10.57 20.50 -4.48
CA PRO A 75 9.53 19.86 -3.70
C PRO A 75 8.10 20.40 -3.95
N GLU A 76 7.97 21.63 -4.46
CA GLU A 76 6.73 22.24 -4.93
C GLU A 76 6.08 21.50 -6.11
N ASP A 77 6.87 20.80 -6.92
CA ASP A 77 6.40 20.01 -8.06
C ASP A 77 5.85 18.64 -7.64
N GLY A 78 5.97 18.30 -6.34
CA GLY A 78 5.57 17.00 -5.81
C GLY A 78 6.71 15.98 -5.81
N GLN A 79 6.51 14.88 -5.08
CA GLN A 79 7.47 13.77 -5.00
C GLN A 79 7.08 12.69 -6.00
N GLU A 80 8.09 12.00 -6.54
CA GLU A 80 7.92 11.08 -7.66
C GLU A 80 7.64 9.64 -7.22
N HIS A 81 7.05 8.88 -8.14
CA HIS A 81 6.84 7.45 -8.00
C HIS A 81 8.18 6.71 -7.99
N THR A 82 8.20 5.49 -7.45
CA THR A 82 9.38 4.62 -7.50
C THR A 82 9.04 3.27 -8.12
N GLY A 83 10.03 2.62 -8.75
CA GLY A 83 9.85 1.38 -9.49
C GLY A 83 10.04 0.11 -8.66
N THR A 84 10.00 0.18 -7.33
CA THR A 84 10.15 -1.01 -6.49
C THR A 84 8.89 -1.87 -6.55
N GLN A 85 9.05 -3.18 -6.40
CA GLN A 85 7.92 -4.10 -6.32
C GLN A 85 7.02 -3.74 -5.12
N VAL A 86 5.70 -3.83 -5.30
CA VAL A 86 4.71 -3.59 -4.24
C VAL A 86 4.03 -4.88 -3.83
N ARG A 87 3.49 -4.89 -2.61
CA ARG A 87 2.80 -6.05 -2.06
C ARG A 87 1.40 -6.18 -2.64
N ILE A 88 1.06 -7.41 -3.02
CA ILE A 88 -0.32 -7.88 -3.23
C ILE A 88 -0.68 -8.88 -2.12
N ALA A 89 -1.91 -8.82 -1.62
CA ALA A 89 -2.46 -9.78 -0.68
C ALA A 89 -3.93 -10.08 -1.03
N ALA A 90 -4.36 -11.32 -0.80
CA ALA A 90 -5.72 -11.75 -1.08
C ALA A 90 -6.26 -12.70 -0.01
N GLN A 91 -7.59 -12.79 0.08
CA GLN A 91 -8.33 -13.79 0.85
C GLN A 91 -9.52 -14.32 0.05
N GLY A 92 -9.94 -15.55 0.34
CA GLY A 92 -11.06 -16.21 -0.34
C GLY A 92 -10.64 -17.13 -1.49
N PRO A 93 -11.58 -17.59 -2.33
CA PRO A 93 -11.30 -18.46 -3.47
C PRO A 93 -10.24 -17.85 -4.41
N PHE A 94 -9.33 -18.67 -4.95
CA PHE A 94 -8.25 -18.25 -5.86
C PHE A 94 -7.18 -17.32 -5.25
N SER A 95 -7.22 -17.05 -3.94
CA SER A 95 -6.25 -16.18 -3.26
C SER A 95 -4.82 -16.71 -3.30
N GLU A 96 -4.61 -18.01 -3.50
CA GLU A 96 -3.28 -18.61 -3.64
C GLU A 96 -2.52 -18.07 -4.86
N ARG A 97 -3.22 -17.56 -5.88
CA ARG A 97 -2.63 -17.07 -7.13
C ARG A 97 -1.81 -15.81 -7.00
N VAL A 98 -1.93 -15.09 -5.88
CA VAL A 98 -1.08 -13.91 -5.59
C VAL A 98 0.14 -14.27 -4.74
N SER A 99 0.38 -15.55 -4.47
CA SER A 99 1.55 -16.02 -3.73
C SER A 99 2.81 -15.91 -4.59
N GLY A 100 3.94 -15.61 -3.94
CA GLY A 100 5.23 -15.46 -4.64
C GLY A 100 5.38 -14.09 -5.31
N VAL A 101 6.06 -14.07 -6.45
CA VAL A 101 6.29 -12.87 -7.25
C VAL A 101 5.50 -13.01 -8.55
N THR A 102 4.65 -12.05 -8.85
CA THR A 102 3.78 -12.01 -10.02
C THR A 102 3.84 -10.65 -10.70
N ASP A 103 3.51 -10.59 -11.99
CA ASP A 103 3.27 -9.35 -12.72
C ASP A 103 1.89 -8.78 -12.43
N GLN A 104 1.77 -7.44 -12.46
CA GLN A 104 0.49 -6.74 -12.29
C GLN A 104 -0.57 -7.21 -13.30
N THR A 105 -0.16 -7.60 -14.51
CA THR A 105 -1.07 -8.11 -15.55
C THR A 105 -1.67 -9.47 -15.20
N GLN A 106 -1.03 -10.28 -14.36
CA GLN A 106 -1.56 -11.56 -13.89
C GLN A 106 -2.73 -11.38 -12.91
N LEU A 107 -2.93 -10.18 -12.35
CA LEU A 107 -4.10 -9.87 -11.54
C LEU A 107 -5.39 -9.92 -12.39
N PHE A 108 -5.32 -9.50 -13.65
CA PHE A 108 -6.47 -9.60 -14.57
C PHE A 108 -6.94 -11.03 -14.70
N THR A 109 -6.04 -11.97 -15.02
CA THR A 109 -6.41 -13.38 -15.19
C THR A 109 -6.83 -14.03 -13.88
N THR A 110 -6.24 -13.63 -12.75
CA THR A 110 -6.70 -14.07 -11.42
C THR A 110 -8.15 -13.70 -11.17
N ILE A 111 -8.56 -12.47 -11.53
CA ILE A 111 -9.95 -12.01 -11.36
C ILE A 111 -10.89 -12.70 -12.35
N THR A 112 -10.53 -12.81 -13.63
CA THR A 112 -11.40 -13.44 -14.63
C THR A 112 -11.59 -14.92 -14.39
N ASP A 113 -10.55 -15.64 -13.94
CA ASP A 113 -10.64 -17.05 -13.59
C ASP A 113 -11.54 -17.25 -12.37
N ALA A 114 -11.41 -16.41 -11.34
CA ALA A 114 -12.25 -16.48 -10.14
C ALA A 114 -13.74 -16.22 -10.44
N LEU A 115 -14.04 -15.41 -11.45
CA LEU A 115 -15.40 -15.10 -11.90
C LEU A 115 -15.93 -16.08 -12.97
N GLY A 116 -15.11 -17.01 -13.46
CA GLY A 116 -15.50 -17.92 -14.55
C GLY A 116 -15.75 -17.23 -15.89
N LEU A 117 -14.99 -16.18 -16.20
CA LEU A 117 -15.11 -15.38 -17.42
C LEU A 117 -14.08 -15.71 -18.50
N GLY A 118 -13.25 -16.74 -18.27
CA GLY A 118 -12.20 -17.23 -19.17
C GLY A 118 -12.68 -18.22 -20.22
#